data_AF-A0A8S2ZV31-F1
#
_entry.id   AF-A0A8S2ZV31-F1
#
_cell.length_a   1.000
_cell.length_b   1.000
_cell.length_c   1.000
_cell.angle_alpha   90.00
_cell.angle_beta   90.00
_cell.angle_gamma   90.00
#
_symmetry.space_group_name_H-M   'P 1'
#
loop_
_entity.id
_entity.type
_entity.pdbx_description
1 polymer ?
#
loop_
_entity_poly.entity_id
_entity_poly.type
_entity_poly.pdbx_seq_one_letter_code
_entity_poly.pdbx_strand_id
1 'polypeptide(L)' 'LIEVIEYPGETVDELFQNACEVLKSNGLSIERLTALGADNTNVNFGANHSLYTLFQNVKPSLIK' A
#
# COMPACT_ATOMS: atom_id res chain seq x y z
N LEU A 1 -14.94 1.24 5.80
CA LEU A 1 -14.82 1.72 4.42
C LEU A 1 -14.45 0.52 3.56
N ILE A 2 -15.21 0.25 2.51
CA ILE A 2 -14.86 -0.77 1.51
C ILE A 2 -14.91 -0.03 0.17
N GLU A 3 -13.76 0.12 -0.46
CA GLU A 3 -13.62 0.75 -1.77
C GLU A 3 -12.98 -0.26 -2.73
N VAL A 4 -13.43 -0.23 -3.98
CA VAL A 4 -12.86 -1.00 -5.08
C VAL A 4 -12.37 0.00 -6.09
N ILE A 5 -11.11 -0.12 -6.47
CA ILE A 5 -10.46 0.86 -7.33
C ILE A 5 -9.62 0.12 -8.36
N GLU A 6 -9.85 0.43 -9.62
CA GLU A 6 -9.07 -0.09 -10.74
C GLU A 6 -8.16 1.02 -11.25
N TYR A 7 -6.85 0.75 -11.25
CA TYR A 7 -5.85 1.65 -11.81
C TYR A 7 -5.12 0.97 -12.96
N PRO A 8 -4.80 1.71 -14.03
CA PRO A 8 -4.10 1.16 -15.20
C PRO A 8 -2.60 0.92 -14.97
N GLY A 9 -2.02 1.54 -13.93
CA GLY A 9 -0.62 1.37 -13.54
C GLY A 9 -0.47 0.28 -12.46
N GLU A 10 0.41 -0.69 -12.70
CA GLU A 10 0.61 -1.86 -11.84
C GLU A 10 1.98 -1.86 -11.12
N THR A 11 2.75 -0.77 -11.22
CA THR A 11 4.06 -0.68 -10.53
C THR A 11 3.88 -0.54 -9.01
N VAL A 12 4.90 -0.97 -8.25
CA VAL A 12 4.89 -0.84 -6.77
C VAL A 12 4.61 0.59 -6.33
N ASP A 13 5.29 1.55 -6.95
CA ASP A 13 5.24 2.96 -6.57
C ASP A 13 3.86 3.56 -6.85
N GLU A 14 3.27 3.26 -8.01
CA GLU A 14 1.92 3.70 -8.35
C GLU A 14 0.89 3.12 -7.40
N LEU A 15 0.96 1.81 -7.09
CA LEU A 15 0.07 1.18 -6.12
C LEU A 15 0.19 1.79 -4.73
N PHE A 16 1.41 2.12 -4.30
CA PHE A 16 1.64 2.81 -3.04
C PHE A 16 1.03 4.22 -3.03
N GLN A 17 1.27 5.02 -4.07
CA GLN A 17 0.71 6.37 -4.17
C GLN A 17 -0.83 6.34 -4.19
N ASN A 18 -1.41 5.42 -4.96
CA ASN A 18 -2.86 5.25 -5.02
C ASN A 18 -3.46 4.93 -3.65
N ALA A 19 -2.85 4.00 -2.91
CA ALA A 19 -3.29 3.70 -1.55
C ALA A 19 -3.16 4.91 -0.60
N CYS A 20 -2.11 5.74 -0.74
CA CYS A 20 -1.96 6.99 0.01
C CYS A 20 -3.09 7.97 -0.28
N GLU A 21 -3.42 8.17 -1.56
CA GLU A 21 -4.47 9.09 -2.00
C GLU A 21 -5.85 8.66 -1.52
N VAL A 22 -6.12 7.35 -1.55
CA VAL A 22 -7.37 6.76 -1.08
C VAL A 22 -7.56 6.96 0.42
N LEU A 23 -6.53 6.67 1.21
CA LEU A 23 -6.57 6.91 2.65
C LEU A 23 -6.77 8.40 2.92
N LYS A 24 -6.01 9.27 2.26
CA LYS A 24 -6.08 10.72 2.45
C LYS A 24 -7.44 11.31 2.08
N SER A 25 -8.02 10.91 0.94
CA SER A 25 -9.34 11.39 0.49
C SER A 25 -10.46 10.99 1.45
N ASN A 26 -10.28 9.88 2.17
CA ASN A 26 -11.17 9.43 3.23
C ASN A 26 -10.82 9.98 4.64
N GLY A 27 -9.86 10.91 4.74
CA GLY A 27 -9.42 11.48 6.02
C GLY A 27 -8.67 10.48 6.92
N LEU A 28 -8.17 9.38 6.35
CA LEU A 28 -7.36 8.36 7.02
C LEU A 28 -5.87 8.65 6.81
N SER A 29 -5.05 8.24 7.77
CA SER A 29 -3.60 8.43 7.74
C SER A 29 -2.86 7.10 7.74
N ILE A 30 -1.81 7.00 6.93
CA ILE A 30 -0.99 5.79 6.78
C ILE A 30 -0.28 5.42 8.08
N GLU A 31 0.11 6.41 8.87
CA GLU A 31 0.75 6.23 10.17
C GLU A 31 -0.14 5.44 11.13
N ARG A 32 -1.46 5.42 10.89
CA ARG A 32 -2.46 4.68 11.68
C ARG A 32 -2.85 3.33 11.06
N LEU A 33 -2.30 2.94 9.91
CA LEU A 33 -2.53 1.64 9.27
C LEU A 33 -2.04 0.49 10.17
N THR A 34 -2.87 -0.48 10.50
CA THR A 34 -2.48 -1.56 11.44
C THR A 34 -1.93 -2.79 10.73
N ALA A 35 -2.47 -3.11 9.57
CA ALA A 35 -2.09 -4.28 8.77
C ALA A 35 -2.31 -3.99 7.29
N LEU A 36 -1.55 -4.69 6.45
CA LEU A 36 -1.68 -4.64 4.99
C LEU A 36 -1.81 -6.08 4.47
N GLY A 37 -3.00 -6.45 4.01
CA GLY A 37 -3.23 -7.72 3.33
C GLY A 37 -3.14 -7.54 1.82
N ALA A 38 -2.45 -8.45 1.14
CA ALA A 38 -2.42 -8.50 -0.32
C ALA A 38 -2.47 -9.97 -0.77
N ASP A 39 -3.40 -10.28 -1.67
CA ASP A 39 -3.56 -11.62 -2.24
C ASP A 39 -3.09 -11.60 -3.71
N ASN A 40 -2.36 -12.62 -4.15
CA ASN A 40 -1.81 -12.81 -5.51
C ASN A 40 -0.81 -11.78 -6.10
N THR A 41 -0.15 -10.94 -5.31
CA THR A 41 0.83 -9.96 -5.85
C THR A 41 2.20 -10.58 -6.18
N ASN A 42 2.30 -11.30 -7.31
CA ASN A 42 3.60 -11.62 -7.93
C ASN A 42 4.31 -10.39 -8.53
N VAL A 43 3.63 -9.25 -8.64
CA VAL A 43 4.13 -8.11 -9.42
C VAL A 43 5.27 -7.35 -8.72
N ASN A 44 5.42 -7.50 -7.39
CA ASN A 44 6.23 -6.58 -6.57
C ASN A 44 7.06 -7.27 -5.48
N PHE A 45 7.55 -8.50 -5.72
CA PHE A 45 8.30 -9.28 -4.72
C PHE A 45 9.81 -9.05 -4.82
N GLY A 46 10.26 -7.80 -4.70
CA GLY A 46 11.66 -7.48 -4.44
C GLY A 46 11.92 -7.46 -2.93
N ALA A 47 12.96 -8.15 -2.45
CA ALA A 47 13.33 -8.09 -1.02
C ALA A 47 13.55 -6.64 -0.53
N ASN A 48 13.90 -5.73 -1.45
CA ASN A 48 14.20 -4.33 -1.19
C ASN A 48 13.20 -3.34 -1.81
N HIS A 49 12.26 -3.82 -2.64
CA HIS A 49 11.34 -2.95 -3.37
C HIS A 49 10.03 -3.69 -3.66
N SER A 50 9.14 -3.57 -2.68
CA SER A 50 7.80 -4.16 -2.62
C SER A 50 6.84 -3.18 -1.97
N LEU A 51 5.54 -3.43 -2.13
CA LEU A 51 4.52 -2.58 -1.53
C LEU A 51 4.67 -2.58 0.01
N TYR A 52 4.96 -3.74 0.59
CA TYR A 52 5.27 -3.89 2.00
C TYR A 52 6.44 -3.00 2.44
N THR A 53 7.58 -3.05 1.74
CA THR A 53 8.76 -2.24 2.10
C THR A 53 8.51 -0.74 1.96
N LEU A 54 7.71 -0.31 0.97
CA LEU A 54 7.33 1.10 0.84
C LEU A 54 6.47 1.56 2.01
N PHE A 55 5.47 0.76 2.41
CA PHE A 55 4.66 1.07 3.59
C PHE A 55 5.47 1.00 4.88
N GLN A 56 6.44 0.08 5.00
CA GLN A 56 7.29 -0.04 6.18
C GLN A 56 8.20 1.20 6.36
N ASN A 57 8.64 1.84 5.27
CA ASN A 57 9.41 3.09 5.35
C ASN A 57 8.61 4.23 5.99
N VAL A 58 7.28 4.24 5.83
CA VAL A 58 6.39 5.23 6.46
C VAL A 58 5.95 4.77 7.85
N LYS A 59 5.72 3.46 8.01
CA LYS A 59 5.31 2.83 9.26
C LYS A 59 6.17 1.60 9.57
N PRO A 60 7.29 1.78 10.30
CA PRO A 60 8.20 0.67 10.60
C PRO A 60 7.57 -0.47 11.42
N SER A 61 6.51 -0.17 12.17
CA SER A 61 5.76 -1.12 12.99
C SER A 61 4.64 -1.86 12.23
N LEU A 62 4.54 -1.69 10.90
CA LEU A 62 3.52 -2.34 10.11
C LEU A 62 3.72 -3.86 10.08
N ILE A 63 2.67 -4.57 10.47
CA ILE A 63 2.63 -6.03 10.46
C ILE A 63 2.25 -6.48 9.05
N LYS A 64 2.92 -7.53 8.59
CA LYS A 64 2.63 -8.20 7.32
C LYS A 64 1.40 -9.08 7.42
#